data_AF-A0A915NLU1-F1
#
_entry.id   AF-A0A915NLU1-F1
#
_cell.length_a   1.000
_cell.length_b   1.000
_cell.length_c   1.000
_cell.angle_alpha   90.00
_cell.angle_beta   90.00
_cell.angle_gamma   90.00
#
_symmetry.space_group_name_H-M   'P 1'
#
loop_
_entity.id
_entity.type
_entity.pdbx_description
1 polymer ?
#
loop_
_entity_poly.entity_id
_entity_poly.type
_entity_poly.pdbx_seq_one_letter_code
_entity_poly.pdbx_strand_id
1 'polypeptide(L)'
;MTNSYIVNTPSGQYTIQQQPTCVTGVQQPQQIIHHLVPQQRPAQSSFSGGVVHHNERPLVRGKTSPYGFFVKMCYEEHKKKYPNECVQVTEISKKCSQKWKTMTDEEKKRFFELAQKDAERYQAEVAAYGGEDVLKKKKRAKKDPNAPKRALSAFFFFSNDKRQEVSGEHPEWKVGQIAQELGLRWKALSD
;
A
#
# COMPACT_ATOMS: atom_id res chain seq x y z
N MET A 1 -8.00 45.54 43.39
CA MET A 1 -6.87 44.82 44.03
C MET A 1 -6.38 43.79 43.03
N THR A 2 -5.32 44.08 42.29
CA THR A 2 -4.82 43.25 41.18
C THR A 2 -3.63 42.42 41.64
N ASN A 3 -3.71 41.10 41.51
CA ASN A 3 -2.55 40.20 41.65
C ASN A 3 -1.75 40.23 40.34
N SER A 4 -0.52 40.75 40.41
CA SER A 4 0.42 40.85 39.29
C SER A 4 1.45 39.72 39.35
N TYR A 5 1.66 39.02 38.23
CA TYR A 5 2.78 38.08 38.06
C TYR A 5 3.80 38.67 37.09
N ILE A 6 5.07 38.65 37.50
CA ILE A 6 6.23 39.22 36.79
C ILE A 6 6.98 38.08 36.08
N VAL A 7 7.23 38.22 34.78
CA VAL A 7 8.17 37.37 34.02
C VAL A 7 9.39 38.19 33.61
N ASN A 8 10.59 37.68 33.86
CA ASN A 8 11.87 38.35 33.66
C ASN A 8 12.55 37.90 32.35
N THR A 9 12.97 38.84 31.51
CA THR A 9 13.85 38.62 30.34
C THR A 9 15.00 39.64 30.35
N PRO A 10 16.21 39.29 29.86
CA PRO A 10 17.47 39.91 30.29
C PRO A 10 17.85 41.19 29.54
N SER A 11 16.88 42.05 29.21
CA SER A 11 17.15 43.33 28.54
C SER A 11 16.16 44.46 28.86
N GLY A 12 15.65 44.49 30.10
CA GLY A 12 15.44 45.74 30.84
C GLY A 12 14.47 46.79 30.27
N GLN A 13 13.39 46.40 29.59
CA GLN A 13 12.29 47.31 29.23
C GLN A 13 10.94 46.58 29.36
N TYR A 14 10.08 47.02 30.27
CA TYR A 14 8.76 46.43 30.55
C TYR A 14 7.67 47.19 29.77
N THR A 15 6.85 46.48 28.97
CA THR A 15 5.66 47.06 28.33
C THR A 15 4.40 46.22 28.65
N ILE A 16 3.32 46.91 29.00
CA ILE A 16 2.01 46.35 29.35
C ILE A 16 1.08 46.54 28.14
N GLN A 17 0.57 45.45 27.57
CA GLN A 17 -0.44 45.48 26.50
C GLN A 17 -1.69 44.71 26.96
N GLN A 18 -2.82 45.41 26.99
CA GLN A 18 -4.12 44.93 27.45
C GLN A 18 -4.89 44.20 26.33
N GLN A 19 -5.62 43.14 26.67
CA GLN A 19 -6.55 42.47 25.76
C GLN A 19 -7.90 43.24 25.72
N PRO A 20 -8.54 43.41 24.56
CA PRO A 20 -9.90 43.93 24.51
C PRO A 20 -10.96 42.84 24.76
N THR A 21 -11.83 43.13 25.73
CA THR A 21 -13.04 42.40 26.12
C THR A 21 -14.19 42.57 25.12
N CYS A 22 -15.06 41.57 25.03
CA CYS A 22 -16.34 41.59 24.34
C CYS A 22 -17.37 42.50 25.02
N VAL A 23 -18.16 43.27 24.26
CA VAL A 23 -19.55 43.69 24.60
C VAL A 23 -20.34 44.16 23.36
N THR A 24 -21.64 43.83 23.43
CA THR A 24 -22.86 44.05 22.63
C THR A 24 -23.18 45.44 22.02
N GLY A 25 -23.84 45.48 20.84
CA GLY A 25 -25.13 46.19 20.65
C GLY A 25 -25.38 47.19 19.48
N VAL A 26 -26.28 46.80 18.54
CA VAL A 26 -27.45 47.58 17.97
C VAL A 26 -27.29 48.60 16.77
N GLN A 27 -27.75 48.14 15.58
CA GLN A 27 -28.73 48.69 14.58
C GLN A 27 -28.45 49.83 13.53
N GLN A 28 -28.20 49.41 12.25
CA GLN A 28 -28.70 49.79 10.88
C GLN A 28 -28.93 51.26 10.39
N PRO A 29 -29.18 51.54 9.07
CA PRO A 29 -28.80 50.91 7.76
C PRO A 29 -28.10 51.93 6.79
N GLN A 30 -27.47 51.54 5.68
CA GLN A 30 -28.02 51.66 4.30
C GLN A 30 -27.03 51.03 3.28
N GLN A 31 -27.61 50.52 2.19
CA GLN A 31 -27.09 49.62 1.15
C GLN A 31 -26.07 50.25 0.19
N ILE A 32 -24.97 49.57 -0.13
CA ILE A 32 -24.38 49.54 -1.50
C ILE A 32 -23.84 48.12 -1.77
N ILE A 33 -24.41 47.50 -2.81
CA ILE A 33 -24.10 46.16 -3.29
C ILE A 33 -22.77 46.18 -4.06
N HIS A 34 -21.80 45.37 -3.62
CA HIS A 34 -20.88 44.68 -4.53
C HIS A 34 -20.76 43.23 -4.09
N HIS A 35 -21.34 42.36 -4.91
CA HIS A 35 -21.41 40.92 -4.72
C HIS A 35 -20.02 40.30 -4.94
N LEU A 36 -19.24 40.15 -3.87
CA LEU A 36 -18.02 39.34 -3.86
C LEU A 36 -18.39 37.93 -3.39
N VAL A 37 -18.62 37.06 -4.36
CA VAL A 37 -18.72 35.61 -4.20
C VAL A 37 -17.43 35.09 -3.52
N PRO A 38 -17.51 34.33 -2.41
CA PRO A 38 -16.36 33.61 -1.90
C PRO A 38 -16.02 32.51 -2.89
N GLN A 39 -14.92 32.68 -3.62
CA GLN A 39 -14.34 31.63 -4.46
C GLN A 39 -14.01 30.43 -3.56
N GLN A 40 -14.80 29.37 -3.68
CA GLN A 40 -14.50 28.08 -3.10
C GLN A 40 -13.17 27.60 -3.70
N ARG A 41 -12.20 27.33 -2.83
CA ARG A 41 -10.93 26.68 -3.20
C ARG A 41 -11.28 25.28 -3.73
N PRO A 42 -10.99 24.93 -5.00
CA PRO A 42 -11.28 23.59 -5.48
C PRO A 42 -10.42 22.59 -4.72
N ALA A 43 -11.08 21.54 -4.21
CA ALA A 43 -10.45 20.41 -3.58
C ALA A 43 -9.45 19.76 -4.54
N GLN A 44 -8.16 20.03 -4.36
CA GLN A 44 -7.11 19.22 -4.96
C GLN A 44 -6.86 18.01 -4.07
N SER A 45 -7.72 17.01 -4.22
CA SER A 45 -7.35 15.62 -3.98
C SER A 45 -7.58 14.86 -5.27
N SER A 46 -6.68 15.07 -6.21
CA SER A 46 -6.50 14.23 -7.39
C SER A 46 -6.05 12.85 -6.91
N PHE A 47 -6.98 12.03 -6.41
CA PHE A 47 -6.80 10.60 -6.49
C PHE A 47 -6.94 10.25 -7.96
N SER A 48 -5.78 10.12 -8.60
CA SER A 48 -5.58 9.58 -9.94
C SER A 48 -6.61 8.49 -10.23
N GLY A 49 -7.62 8.84 -11.03
CA GLY A 49 -8.43 7.88 -11.74
C GLY A 49 -7.48 7.07 -12.60
N GLY A 50 -7.12 5.87 -12.13
CA GLY A 50 -6.43 4.91 -12.95
C GLY A 50 -7.27 4.65 -14.19
N VAL A 51 -6.67 4.80 -15.36
CA VAL A 51 -7.28 4.41 -16.64
C VAL A 51 -7.71 2.95 -16.51
N VAL A 52 -9.01 2.73 -16.37
CA VAL A 52 -9.59 1.39 -16.41
C VAL A 52 -9.53 0.94 -17.87
N HIS A 53 -8.44 0.26 -18.24
CA HIS A 53 -8.40 -0.52 -19.46
C HIS A 53 -9.48 -1.61 -19.35
N HIS A 54 -10.64 -1.38 -19.95
CA HIS A 54 -11.83 -2.22 -19.87
C HIS A 54 -11.70 -3.59 -20.60
N ASN A 55 -10.51 -3.97 -21.08
CA ASN A 55 -10.34 -5.19 -21.89
C ASN A 55 -9.22 -6.13 -21.42
N GLU A 56 -8.70 -5.98 -20.20
CA GLU A 56 -7.83 -6.98 -19.61
C GLU A 56 -8.61 -7.81 -18.59
N ARG A 57 -8.60 -9.15 -18.75
CA ARG A 57 -9.14 -10.05 -17.73
C ARG A 57 -8.45 -9.74 -16.39
N PRO A 58 -9.21 -9.29 -15.36
CA PRO A 58 -8.63 -8.84 -14.11
C PRO A 58 -7.85 -9.97 -13.46
N LEU A 59 -6.76 -9.62 -12.78
CA LEU A 59 -5.93 -10.58 -12.05
C LEU A 59 -6.79 -11.31 -11.02
N VAL A 60 -6.62 -12.63 -10.95
CA VAL A 60 -7.29 -13.47 -9.95
C VAL A 60 -6.92 -12.99 -8.55
N ARG A 61 -7.94 -12.62 -7.75
CA ARG A 61 -7.75 -12.17 -6.37
C ARG A 61 -7.33 -13.35 -5.51
N GLY A 62 -6.30 -13.18 -4.68
CA GLY A 62 -5.78 -14.22 -3.78
C GLY A 62 -6.81 -14.79 -2.80
N LYS A 63 -6.44 -15.91 -2.17
CA LYS A 63 -7.24 -16.57 -1.13
C LYS A 63 -7.34 -15.71 0.13
N THR A 64 -8.52 -15.62 0.70
CA THR A 64 -8.80 -14.95 1.98
C THR A 64 -8.70 -15.95 3.11
N SER A 65 -7.92 -15.63 4.15
CA SER A 65 -7.78 -16.50 5.32
C SER A 65 -9.03 -16.50 6.20
N PRO A 66 -9.21 -17.49 7.09
CA PRO A 66 -10.31 -17.49 8.06
C PRO A 66 -10.38 -16.19 8.86
N TYR A 67 -9.23 -15.71 9.34
CA TYR A 67 -9.14 -14.42 10.02
C TYR A 67 -9.49 -13.24 9.10
N GLY A 68 -9.11 -13.29 7.82
CA GLY A 68 -9.48 -12.26 6.85
C GLY A 68 -11.00 -12.11 6.68
N PHE A 69 -11.74 -13.23 6.65
CA PHE A 69 -13.20 -13.21 6.64
C PHE A 69 -13.78 -12.66 7.95
N PHE A 70 -13.22 -13.04 9.09
CA PHE A 70 -13.63 -12.53 10.40
C PHE A 70 -13.45 -11.02 10.51
N VAL A 71 -12.28 -10.50 10.14
CA VAL A 71 -11.98 -9.07 10.14
C VAL A 71 -12.97 -8.32 9.24
N LYS A 72 -13.27 -8.86 8.05
CA LYS A 72 -14.25 -8.27 7.13
C LYS A 72 -15.64 -8.17 7.79
N MET A 73 -16.10 -9.24 8.46
CA MET A 73 -17.36 -9.22 9.19
C MET A 73 -17.36 -8.17 10.32
N CYS A 74 -16.27 -8.03 11.08
CA CYS A 74 -16.18 -7.02 12.12
C CYS A 74 -16.24 -5.58 11.55
N TYR A 75 -15.62 -5.32 10.40
CA TYR A 75 -15.75 -4.02 9.72
C TYR A 75 -17.18 -3.76 9.23
N GLU A 76 -17.85 -4.77 8.66
CA GLU A 76 -19.24 -4.65 8.19
C GLU A 76 -20.21 -4.38 9.35
N GLU A 77 -20.05 -5.09 10.47
CA GLU A 77 -20.83 -4.84 11.69
C GLU A 77 -20.61 -3.44 12.23
N HIS A 78 -19.36 -2.97 12.26
CA HIS A 78 -19.04 -1.63 12.73
C HIS A 78 -19.66 -0.56 11.83
N LYS A 79 -19.55 -0.71 10.51
CA LYS A 79 -20.13 0.22 9.53
C LYS A 79 -21.66 0.27 9.64
N LYS A 80 -22.30 -0.86 9.96
CA LYS A 80 -23.76 -0.92 10.16
C LYS A 80 -24.20 -0.25 11.46
N LYS A 81 -23.45 -0.41 12.55
CA LYS A 81 -23.78 0.16 13.88
C LYS A 81 -23.46 1.65 13.98
N TYR A 82 -22.43 2.11 13.28
CA TYR A 82 -21.96 3.49 13.30
C TYR A 82 -21.85 4.04 11.88
N PRO A 83 -22.97 4.17 11.13
CA PRO A 83 -22.95 4.58 9.73
C PRO A 83 -22.46 6.02 9.51
N ASN A 84 -22.57 6.87 10.54
CA ASN A 84 -22.19 8.29 10.49
C ASN A 84 -20.84 8.58 11.16
N GLU A 85 -20.18 7.57 11.75
CA GLU A 85 -18.91 7.74 12.44
C GLU A 85 -17.77 7.19 11.57
N CYS A 86 -16.83 8.05 11.19
CA CYS A 86 -15.61 7.62 10.52
C CYS A 86 -14.66 7.02 11.57
N VAL A 87 -14.89 5.76 11.94
CA VAL A 87 -14.05 5.10 12.95
C VAL A 87 -12.70 4.74 12.38
N GLN A 88 -11.67 5.03 13.17
CA GLN A 88 -10.29 4.71 12.82
C GLN A 88 -10.14 3.19 12.68
N VAL A 89 -9.70 2.77 11.49
CA VAL A 89 -9.44 1.36 11.13
C VAL A 89 -8.52 0.66 12.16
N THR A 90 -7.62 1.42 12.79
CA THR A 90 -6.70 0.96 13.84
C THR A 90 -7.41 0.46 15.09
N GLU A 91 -8.48 1.11 15.53
CA GLU A 91 -9.30 0.71 16.68
C GLU A 91 -10.04 -0.60 16.41
N ILE A 92 -10.63 -0.73 15.21
CA ILE A 92 -11.36 -1.93 14.80
C ILE A 92 -10.38 -3.11 14.70
N SER A 93 -9.21 -2.92 14.11
CA SER A 93 -8.18 -3.95 14.00
C SER A 93 -7.74 -4.51 15.36
N LYS A 94 -7.54 -3.65 16.37
CA LYS A 94 -7.20 -4.06 17.74
C LYS A 94 -8.31 -4.93 18.35
N LYS A 95 -9.57 -4.48 18.28
CA LYS A 95 -10.73 -5.22 18.80
C LYS A 95 -10.92 -6.57 18.09
N CYS A 96 -10.75 -6.62 16.77
CA CYS A 96 -10.79 -7.87 16.00
C CYS A 96 -9.73 -8.86 16.50
N SER A 97 -8.49 -8.38 16.67
CA SER A 97 -7.37 -9.23 17.09
C SER A 97 -7.60 -9.82 18.48
N GLN A 98 -8.14 -9.04 19.42
CA GLN A 98 -8.49 -9.53 20.76
C GLN A 98 -9.64 -10.56 20.69
N LYS A 99 -10.72 -10.25 19.98
CA LYS A 99 -11.88 -11.14 19.85
C LYS A 99 -11.51 -12.47 19.19
N TRP A 100 -10.68 -12.47 18.15
CA TRP A 100 -10.23 -13.70 17.50
C TRP A 100 -9.42 -14.60 18.44
N LYS A 101 -8.65 -14.04 19.37
CA LYS A 101 -7.90 -14.83 20.37
C LYS A 101 -8.81 -15.50 21.38
N THR A 102 -9.90 -14.84 21.78
CA THR A 102 -10.85 -15.37 22.78
C THR A 102 -11.96 -16.24 22.20
N MET A 103 -12.15 -16.21 20.88
CA MET A 103 -13.13 -17.06 20.19
C MET A 103 -12.76 -18.54 20.26
N THR A 104 -13.76 -19.39 20.42
CA THR A 104 -13.57 -20.85 20.44
C THR A 104 -13.36 -21.40 19.03
N ASP A 105 -12.88 -22.64 18.94
CA ASP A 105 -12.64 -23.29 17.66
C ASP A 105 -13.95 -23.58 16.92
N GLU A 106 -15.06 -23.78 17.62
CA GLU A 106 -16.38 -23.93 17.01
C GLU A 106 -16.84 -22.62 16.32
N GLU A 107 -16.64 -21.47 16.97
CA GLU A 107 -16.98 -20.18 16.37
C GLU A 107 -16.06 -19.86 15.18
N LYS A 108 -14.78 -20.23 15.29
CA LYS A 108 -13.81 -20.10 14.21
C LYS A 108 -14.12 -21.04 13.05
N LYS A 109 -14.71 -22.21 13.30
CA LYS A 109 -15.01 -23.23 12.28
C LYS A 109 -15.77 -22.65 11.09
N ARG A 110 -16.75 -21.79 11.34
CA ARG A 110 -17.47 -21.08 10.27
C ARG A 110 -16.52 -20.32 9.34
N PHE A 111 -15.51 -19.65 9.89
CA PHE A 111 -14.53 -18.90 9.10
C PHE A 111 -13.55 -19.80 8.35
N PHE A 112 -13.22 -20.97 8.91
CA PHE A 112 -12.44 -21.99 8.21
C PHE A 112 -13.19 -22.55 7.00
N GLU A 113 -14.49 -22.85 7.15
CA GLU A 113 -15.34 -23.28 6.03
C GLU A 113 -15.46 -22.21 4.94
N LEU A 114 -15.59 -20.93 5.32
CA LEU A 114 -15.57 -19.81 4.37
C LEU A 114 -14.23 -19.71 3.63
N ALA A 115 -13.12 -19.86 4.34
CA ALA A 115 -11.78 -19.86 3.74
C ALA A 115 -11.56 -21.04 2.79
N GLN A 116 -12.12 -22.21 3.11
CA GLN A 116 -12.07 -23.37 2.23
C GLN A 116 -12.84 -23.12 0.93
N LYS A 117 -14.07 -22.60 1.01
CA LYS A 117 -14.85 -22.21 -0.18
C LYS A 117 -14.15 -21.14 -1.01
N ASP A 118 -13.49 -20.19 -0.38
CA ASP A 118 -12.69 -19.18 -1.09
C ASP A 118 -11.44 -19.76 -1.75
N ALA A 119 -10.84 -20.80 -1.15
CA ALA A 119 -9.74 -21.54 -1.74
C ALA A 119 -10.18 -22.28 -3.01
N GLU A 120 -11.38 -22.86 -3.02
CA GLU A 120 -11.99 -23.50 -4.20
C GLU A 120 -12.30 -22.47 -5.30
N ARG A 121 -12.91 -21.33 -4.94
CA ARG A 121 -13.10 -20.19 -5.86
C ARG A 121 -11.77 -19.80 -6.50
N TYR A 122 -10.73 -19.57 -5.69
CA TYR A 122 -9.41 -19.20 -6.18
C TYR A 122 -8.85 -20.24 -7.15
N GLN A 123 -8.95 -21.52 -6.80
CA GLN A 123 -8.44 -22.60 -7.65
C GLN A 123 -9.18 -22.65 -8.99
N ALA A 124 -10.51 -22.50 -9.00
CA ALA A 124 -11.31 -22.44 -10.21
C ALA A 124 -10.97 -21.19 -11.05
N GLU A 125 -10.83 -20.02 -10.43
CA GLU A 125 -10.43 -18.78 -11.12
C GLU A 125 -9.01 -18.89 -11.70
N VAL A 126 -8.05 -19.45 -10.97
CA VAL A 126 -6.68 -19.68 -11.45
C VAL A 126 -6.67 -20.68 -12.61
N ALA A 127 -7.43 -21.77 -12.51
CA ALA A 127 -7.56 -22.74 -13.60
C ALA A 127 -8.13 -22.06 -14.87
N ALA A 128 -9.20 -21.28 -14.72
CA ALA A 128 -9.78 -20.51 -15.82
C ALA A 128 -8.82 -19.44 -16.39
N TYR A 129 -7.89 -18.91 -15.57
CA TYR A 129 -6.87 -17.93 -15.97
C TYR A 129 -5.68 -18.53 -16.73
N GLY A 130 -5.56 -19.86 -16.82
CA GLY A 130 -4.44 -20.55 -17.45
C GLY A 130 -3.36 -21.03 -16.48
N GLY A 131 -3.68 -21.13 -15.18
CA GLY A 131 -2.81 -21.70 -14.17
C GLY A 131 -1.98 -20.67 -13.38
N GLU A 132 -1.35 -21.15 -12.30
CA GLU A 132 -0.62 -20.31 -11.36
C GLU A 132 0.63 -19.67 -11.98
N ASP A 133 1.28 -20.34 -12.92
CA ASP A 133 2.50 -19.83 -13.59
C ASP A 133 2.20 -18.62 -14.49
N VAL A 134 1.06 -18.64 -15.19
CA VAL A 134 0.59 -17.52 -16.00
C VAL A 134 0.26 -16.33 -15.09
N LEU A 135 -0.41 -16.58 -13.96
CA LEU A 135 -0.73 -15.53 -12.99
C LEU A 135 0.55 -14.93 -12.37
N LYS A 136 1.53 -15.75 -11.98
CA LYS A 136 2.84 -15.29 -11.46
C LYS A 136 3.60 -14.47 -12.50
N LYS A 137 3.63 -14.88 -13.77
CA LYS A 137 4.28 -14.14 -14.85
C LYS A 137 3.62 -12.77 -15.05
N LYS A 138 2.30 -12.70 -14.99
CA LYS A 138 1.55 -11.44 -15.16
C LYS A 138 1.63 -10.51 -13.94
N LYS A 139 1.82 -11.05 -12.73
CA LYS A 139 2.11 -10.28 -11.51
C LYS A 139 3.51 -9.66 -11.51
N ARG A 140 4.48 -10.20 -12.25
CA ARG A 140 5.82 -9.60 -12.36
C ARG A 140 5.72 -8.29 -13.14
N ALA A 141 5.98 -7.18 -12.45
CA ALA A 141 6.05 -5.86 -13.07
C ALA A 141 7.13 -5.83 -14.16
N LYS A 142 6.83 -5.16 -15.28
CA LYS A 142 7.84 -4.83 -16.29
C LYS A 142 8.90 -3.95 -15.63
N LYS A 143 10.18 -4.23 -15.89
CA LYS A 143 11.27 -3.39 -15.37
C LYS A 143 11.21 -2.04 -16.07
N ASP A 144 11.31 -0.96 -15.29
CA ASP A 144 11.37 0.41 -15.80
C ASP A 144 12.60 0.57 -16.73
N PRO A 145 12.44 1.07 -17.97
CA PRO A 145 13.54 1.32 -18.90
C PRO A 145 14.60 2.30 -18.38
N ASN A 146 14.21 3.25 -17.53
CA ASN A 146 15.09 4.29 -16.97
C ASN A 146 15.69 3.87 -15.60
N ALA A 147 15.34 2.69 -15.07
CA ALA A 147 15.97 2.21 -13.84
C ALA A 147 17.43 1.83 -14.09
N PRO A 148 18.34 2.13 -13.14
CA PRO A 148 19.73 1.73 -13.26
C PRO A 148 19.84 0.20 -13.41
N LYS A 149 20.75 -0.24 -14.28
CA LYS A 149 21.06 -1.66 -14.45
C LYS A 149 21.60 -2.21 -13.14
N ARG A 150 21.09 -3.39 -12.75
CA ARG A 150 21.58 -4.15 -11.59
C ARG A 150 23.07 -4.49 -11.77
N ALA A 151 23.83 -4.44 -10.67
CA ALA A 151 25.22 -4.85 -10.65
C ALA A 151 25.39 -6.30 -11.15
N LEU A 152 26.51 -6.57 -11.81
CA LEU A 152 26.85 -7.92 -12.27
C LEU A 152 27.28 -8.78 -11.08
N SER A 153 26.80 -10.02 -11.05
CA SER A 153 27.24 -11.03 -10.06
C SER A 153 28.63 -11.58 -10.43
N ALA A 154 29.35 -12.13 -9.44
CA ALA A 154 30.63 -12.82 -9.64
C ALA A 154 30.58 -13.83 -10.80
N PHE A 155 29.49 -14.60 -10.90
CA PHE A 155 29.28 -15.55 -11.99
C PHE A 155 29.28 -14.89 -13.38
N PHE A 156 28.78 -13.66 -13.53
CA PHE A 156 28.76 -12.97 -14.81
C PHE A 156 30.15 -12.47 -15.22
N PHE A 157 31.03 -12.14 -14.27
CA PHE A 157 32.44 -11.86 -14.56
C PHE A 157 33.14 -13.14 -15.04
N PHE A 158 33.01 -14.23 -14.29
CA PHE A 158 33.52 -15.54 -14.69
C PHE A 158 33.02 -15.98 -16.08
N SER A 159 31.72 -15.85 -16.32
CA SER A 159 31.10 -16.22 -17.61
C SER A 159 31.62 -15.37 -18.76
N ASN A 160 31.93 -14.08 -18.53
CA ASN A 160 32.48 -13.23 -19.58
C ASN A 160 33.90 -13.67 -19.99
N ASP A 161 34.73 -14.02 -19.00
CA ASP A 161 36.11 -14.44 -19.24
C ASP A 161 36.17 -15.81 -19.93
N LYS A 162 35.36 -16.77 -19.49
CA LYS A 162 35.38 -18.15 -19.98
C LYS A 162 34.52 -18.40 -21.21
N ARG A 163 33.58 -17.51 -21.54
CA ARG A 163 32.74 -17.65 -22.74
C ARG A 163 33.54 -17.70 -24.03
N GLN A 164 34.62 -16.93 -24.15
CA GLN A 164 35.44 -16.92 -25.37
C GLN A 164 36.17 -18.25 -25.57
N GLU A 165 36.67 -18.85 -24.49
CA GLU A 165 37.34 -20.15 -24.49
C GLU A 165 36.38 -21.27 -24.95
N VAL A 166 35.20 -21.37 -24.31
CA VAL A 166 34.18 -22.38 -24.67
C VAL A 166 33.64 -22.17 -26.08
N SER A 167 33.51 -20.92 -26.52
CA SER A 167 33.08 -20.61 -27.90
C SER A 167 34.15 -20.97 -28.94
N GLY A 168 35.43 -20.96 -28.57
CA GLY A 168 36.53 -21.39 -29.44
C GLY A 168 36.65 -22.91 -29.50
N GLU A 169 36.45 -23.61 -28.38
CA GLU A 169 36.39 -25.08 -28.31
C GLU A 169 35.20 -25.63 -29.11
N HIS A 170 34.06 -24.94 -29.03
CA HIS A 170 32.81 -25.37 -29.63
C HIS A 170 32.16 -24.24 -30.44
N PRO A 171 32.72 -23.89 -31.61
CA PRO A 171 32.22 -22.79 -32.45
C PRO A 171 30.83 -23.07 -33.06
N GLU A 172 30.41 -24.33 -33.09
CA GLU A 172 29.07 -24.74 -33.55
C GLU A 172 27.99 -24.57 -32.48
N TRP A 173 28.37 -24.42 -31.20
CA TRP A 173 27.40 -24.34 -30.12
C TRP A 173 26.69 -22.99 -30.08
N LYS A 174 25.38 -23.05 -29.84
CA LYS A 174 24.59 -21.84 -29.63
C LYS A 174 24.97 -21.21 -28.29
N VAL A 175 24.84 -19.89 -28.22
CA VAL A 175 25.04 -19.05 -27.02
C VAL A 175 24.39 -19.65 -25.76
N GLY A 176 23.23 -20.32 -25.90
CA GLY A 176 22.53 -20.99 -24.79
C GLY A 176 23.23 -22.26 -24.29
N GLN A 177 23.80 -23.08 -25.20
CA GLN A 177 24.57 -24.29 -24.83
C GLN A 177 25.88 -23.90 -24.14
N ILE A 178 26.56 -22.88 -24.68
CA ILE A 178 27.77 -22.29 -24.05
C ILE A 178 27.44 -21.80 -22.63
N ALA A 179 26.30 -21.14 -22.43
CA ALA A 179 25.90 -20.66 -21.10
C ALA A 179 25.59 -21.81 -20.12
N GLN A 180 25.04 -22.93 -20.59
CA GLN A 180 24.81 -24.13 -19.77
C GLN A 180 26.14 -24.74 -19.33
N GLU A 181 27.09 -24.91 -20.26
CA GLU A 181 28.43 -25.41 -19.97
C GLU A 181 29.18 -24.54 -18.95
N LEU A 182 29.14 -23.21 -19.12
CA LEU A 182 29.72 -22.28 -18.15
C LEU A 182 29.08 -22.38 -16.76
N GLY A 183 27.77 -22.64 -16.69
CA GLY A 183 27.06 -22.87 -15.44
C GLY A 183 27.54 -24.15 -14.72
N LEU A 184 27.79 -25.22 -15.49
CA LEU A 184 28.36 -26.46 -14.96
C LEU A 184 29.79 -26.24 -14.46
N ARG A 185 30.64 -25.57 -15.25
CA ARG A 185 32.01 -25.23 -14.87
C ARG A 185 32.05 -24.36 -13.60
N TRP A 186 31.18 -23.36 -13.47
CA TRP A 186 31.08 -22.55 -12.25
C TRP A 186 30.66 -23.35 -11.02
N LYS A 187 29.69 -24.27 -11.18
CA LYS A 187 29.24 -25.14 -10.10
C LYS A 187 30.34 -26.10 -9.63
N ALA A 188 31.21 -26.55 -10.55
CA ALA A 188 32.36 -27.38 -10.21
C ALA A 188 33.49 -26.61 -9.50
N LEU A 189 33.56 -25.29 -9.65
CA LEU A 189 34.53 -24.41 -8.97
C LEU A 189 34.07 -23.98 -7.57
N SER A 190 32.78 -24.10 -7.28
CA SER A 190 32.18 -23.69 -6.01
C SER A 190 32.05 -24.91 -5.08
N ASP A 191 33.13 -25.23 -4.37
CA ASP A 191 33.11 -26.01 -3.12
C ASP A 191 33.01 -25.05 -1.92
#